data_AF-A0A135TAD1-F1
#
_entry.id   AF-A0A135TAD1-F1
#
_cell.length_a   1.000
_cell.length_b   1.000
_cell.length_c   1.000
_cell.angle_alpha   90.00
_cell.angle_beta   90.00
_cell.angle_gamma   90.00
#
_symmetry.space_group_name_H-M   'P 1'
#
loop_
_entity.id
_entity.type
_entity.pdbx_description
1 polymer ?
#
loop_
_entity_poly.entity_id
_entity_poly.type
_entity_poly.pdbx_seq_one_letter_code
_entity_poly.pdbx_strand_id
1 'polypeptide(L)'
;MSQITSTGLTLLLNGLPYFISPHIAATLSLQSGVPKYVEDVLDFVPVAVLPAASRADNVSQIFTAWKDVDDVFQSGFMRLLLNQTNNSDTSIAPDIQITNETPSAVISFTTRSNVPKGPYFLRKGTGDLHQAYRLYDDTAGAFTEALLDNNDGTFQVLSAKIPGSATFTIGVPSRLYYEPSDTKPLAGVRIAVKDIFSLAGVKQSNGNRAWYHLYPANNVTGTAISRLIEAGAIVVGTQKLSQFATSEVATVDWVDYHSPFNPRGDGYQDPSSSSSGAGASVASYGWLDAAVGTDTGGSIRSPAGSAHTHSNQSNK
;
A
#
# COMPACT_ATOMS: atom_id res chain seq x y z
N MET A 1 -20.93 22.46 -11.95
CA MET A 1 -21.50 21.10 -12.06
C MET A 1 -20.93 20.31 -10.90
N SER A 2 -21.75 19.81 -9.97
CA SER A 2 -21.27 18.97 -8.87
C SER A 2 -21.09 17.53 -9.37
N GLN A 3 -20.02 16.86 -8.95
CA GLN A 3 -19.73 15.47 -9.28
C GLN A 3 -19.47 14.70 -7.98
N ILE A 4 -20.06 13.51 -7.87
CA ILE A 4 -19.76 12.56 -6.80
C ILE A 4 -18.70 11.61 -7.36
N THR A 5 -17.59 11.45 -6.63
CA THR A 5 -16.52 10.52 -6.97
C THR A 5 -16.39 9.50 -5.85
N SER A 6 -16.33 8.21 -6.19
CA SER A 6 -16.06 7.14 -5.23
C SER A 6 -14.58 7.20 -4.83
N THR A 7 -14.30 7.35 -3.53
CA THR A 7 -12.93 7.43 -2.99
C THR A 7 -12.52 6.17 -2.21
N GLY A 8 -13.29 5.09 -2.36
CA GLY A 8 -13.05 3.80 -1.70
C GLY A 8 -13.86 3.61 -0.42
N LEU A 9 -13.66 2.48 0.25
CA LEU A 9 -14.37 2.10 1.47
C LEU A 9 -13.39 1.55 2.50
N THR A 10 -13.64 1.79 3.79
CA THR A 10 -12.87 1.19 4.89
C THR A 10 -13.72 0.17 5.64
N LEU A 11 -13.14 -0.97 6.02
CA LEU A 11 -13.79 -2.00 6.85
C LEU A 11 -12.81 -2.67 7.80
N LEU A 12 -13.34 -3.41 8.78
CA LEU A 12 -12.56 -4.28 9.66
C LEU A 12 -12.73 -5.73 9.21
N LEU A 13 -11.61 -6.41 8.92
CA LEU A 13 -11.59 -7.84 8.64
C LEU A 13 -10.79 -8.53 9.74
N ASN A 14 -11.46 -9.39 10.53
CA ASN A 14 -10.90 -10.01 11.73
C ASN A 14 -10.20 -9.00 12.67
N GLY A 15 -10.81 -7.82 12.85
CA GLY A 15 -10.29 -6.75 13.72
C GLY A 15 -9.18 -5.88 13.11
N LEU A 16 -8.66 -6.21 11.93
CA LEU A 16 -7.67 -5.40 11.22
C LEU A 16 -8.35 -4.46 10.21
N PRO A 17 -7.90 -3.18 10.11
CA PRO A 17 -8.49 -2.22 9.18
C PRO A 17 -7.97 -2.41 7.75
N TYR A 18 -8.89 -2.42 6.80
CA TYR A 18 -8.62 -2.52 5.36
C TYR A 18 -9.33 -1.41 4.61
N PHE A 19 -8.74 -1.03 3.48
CA PHE A 19 -9.32 -0.17 2.48
C PHE A 19 -9.57 -0.96 1.19
N ILE A 20 -10.82 -0.88 0.70
CA ILE A 20 -11.23 -1.37 -0.61
C ILE A 20 -10.95 -0.27 -1.61
N SER A 21 -10.05 -0.54 -2.56
CA SER A 21 -9.75 0.39 -3.65
C SER A 21 -11.01 0.77 -4.43
N PRO A 22 -11.23 2.06 -4.77
CA PRO A 22 -12.31 2.45 -5.68
C PRO A 22 -12.08 1.96 -7.11
N HIS A 23 -10.85 1.56 -7.46
CA HIS A 23 -10.50 1.06 -8.79
C HIS A 23 -10.82 -0.43 -8.91
N ILE A 24 -11.53 -0.78 -9.98
CA ILE A 24 -11.84 -2.17 -10.31
C ILE A 24 -10.59 -2.80 -10.93
N ALA A 25 -10.03 -3.81 -10.27
CA ALA A 25 -8.87 -4.55 -10.75
C ALA A 25 -9.27 -5.50 -11.90
N ALA A 26 -10.44 -6.13 -11.80
CA ALA A 26 -11.04 -6.94 -12.86
C ALA A 26 -12.53 -7.14 -12.61
N THR A 27 -13.30 -7.43 -13.65
CA THR A 27 -14.68 -7.93 -13.52
C THR A 27 -14.68 -9.41 -13.87
N LEU A 28 -15.21 -10.23 -12.96
CA LEU A 28 -15.18 -11.68 -13.03
C LEU A 28 -16.53 -12.24 -13.49
N SER A 29 -16.49 -13.31 -14.30
CA SER A 29 -17.65 -14.16 -14.54
C SER A 29 -17.50 -15.42 -13.70
N LEU A 30 -18.23 -15.49 -12.59
CA LEU A 30 -18.23 -16.64 -11.69
C LEU A 30 -19.04 -17.77 -12.29
N GLN A 31 -18.52 -19.01 -12.23
CA GLN A 31 -19.23 -20.19 -12.72
C GLN A 31 -20.33 -20.68 -11.76
N SER A 32 -20.30 -20.21 -10.51
CA SER A 32 -21.32 -20.48 -9.49
C SER A 32 -21.52 -19.24 -8.60
N GLY A 33 -22.66 -19.17 -7.92
CA GLY A 33 -22.93 -18.10 -6.96
C GLY A 33 -22.14 -18.26 -5.67
N VAL A 34 -21.86 -17.13 -4.99
CA VAL A 34 -21.23 -17.14 -3.67
C VAL A 34 -22.14 -17.85 -2.65
N PRO A 35 -21.63 -18.85 -1.89
CA PRO A 35 -22.45 -19.57 -0.93
C PRO A 35 -23.01 -18.66 0.16
N LYS A 36 -24.26 -18.93 0.59
CA LYS A 36 -24.97 -18.09 1.58
C LYS A 36 -24.28 -18.00 2.95
N TYR A 37 -23.42 -18.97 3.27
CA TYR A 37 -22.67 -19.01 4.53
C TYR A 37 -21.39 -18.15 4.51
N VAL A 38 -21.02 -17.62 3.34
CA VAL A 38 -19.89 -16.68 3.20
C VAL A 38 -20.44 -15.29 3.47
N GLU A 39 -20.02 -14.71 4.58
CA GLU A 39 -20.45 -13.39 5.01
C GLU A 39 -19.94 -12.30 4.06
N ASP A 40 -20.74 -11.24 3.93
CA ASP A 40 -20.40 -10.05 3.18
C ASP A 40 -20.77 -8.79 3.96
N VAL A 41 -20.12 -7.68 3.61
CA VAL A 41 -20.43 -6.36 4.15
C VAL A 41 -20.65 -5.42 2.97
N LEU A 42 -21.85 -4.85 2.88
CA LEU A 42 -22.23 -3.98 1.76
C LEU A 42 -21.96 -4.62 0.39
N ASP A 43 -22.30 -5.90 0.22
CA ASP A 43 -22.07 -6.70 -0.99
C ASP A 43 -20.59 -7.06 -1.29
N PHE A 44 -19.65 -6.65 -0.44
CA PHE A 44 -18.24 -7.04 -0.55
C PHE A 44 -17.92 -8.28 0.27
N VAL A 45 -17.25 -9.23 -0.37
CA VAL A 45 -16.73 -10.47 0.21
C VAL A 45 -15.21 -10.47 0.15
N PRO A 46 -14.51 -10.72 1.27
CA PRO A 46 -13.08 -11.00 1.24
C PRO A 46 -12.81 -12.31 0.53
N VAL A 47 -11.94 -12.29 -0.47
CA VAL A 47 -11.58 -13.46 -1.27
C VAL A 47 -10.08 -13.58 -1.45
N ALA A 48 -9.61 -14.79 -1.76
CA ALA A 48 -8.23 -15.01 -2.21
C ALA A 48 -8.23 -15.57 -3.63
N VAL A 49 -7.59 -14.86 -4.55
CA VAL A 49 -7.34 -15.36 -5.92
C VAL A 49 -6.14 -16.26 -5.89
N LEU A 50 -6.33 -17.55 -6.20
CA LEU A 50 -5.27 -18.55 -6.18
C LEU A 50 -4.30 -18.38 -7.37
N PRO A 51 -3.03 -18.79 -7.23
CA PRO A 51 -2.11 -18.89 -8.36
C PRO A 51 -2.67 -19.75 -9.49
N ALA A 52 -2.30 -19.44 -10.73
CA ALA A 52 -2.63 -20.29 -11.87
C ALA A 52 -2.12 -21.74 -11.63
N ALA A 53 -2.93 -22.73 -12.01
CA ALA A 53 -2.65 -24.16 -11.83
C ALA A 53 -2.54 -24.68 -10.37
N SER A 54 -3.13 -23.96 -9.40
CA SER A 54 -3.27 -24.45 -8.02
C SER A 54 -4.08 -25.75 -7.94
N ARG A 55 -3.78 -26.58 -6.93
CA ARG A 55 -4.47 -27.87 -6.67
C ARG A 55 -4.87 -27.95 -5.20
N ALA A 56 -5.90 -28.73 -4.88
CA ALA A 56 -6.45 -28.79 -3.52
C ALA A 56 -5.41 -29.15 -2.44
N ASP A 57 -4.48 -30.04 -2.76
CA ASP A 57 -3.43 -30.54 -1.87
C ASP A 57 -2.32 -29.53 -1.56
N ASN A 58 -2.16 -28.47 -2.38
CA ASN A 58 -1.11 -27.46 -2.20
C ASN A 58 -1.59 -26.15 -1.58
N VAL A 59 -2.90 -25.92 -1.44
CA VAL A 59 -3.44 -24.62 -1.00
C VAL A 59 -2.95 -24.22 0.41
N SER A 60 -2.89 -25.16 1.35
CA SER A 60 -2.38 -24.87 2.70
C SER A 60 -0.91 -24.44 2.70
N GLN A 61 -0.09 -25.01 1.79
CA GLN A 61 1.30 -24.61 1.62
C GLN A 61 1.40 -23.22 0.99
N ILE A 62 0.57 -22.91 -0.01
CA ILE A 62 0.48 -21.58 -0.63
C ILE A 62 0.20 -20.51 0.43
N PHE A 63 -0.79 -20.73 1.29
CA PHE A 63 -1.16 -19.74 2.31
C PHE A 63 -0.15 -19.63 3.45
N THR A 64 0.59 -20.69 3.76
CA THR A 64 1.71 -20.60 4.68
C THR A 64 2.78 -19.69 4.08
N ALA A 65 3.19 -19.94 2.83
CA ALA A 65 4.17 -19.12 2.13
C ALA A 65 3.72 -17.66 1.96
N TRP A 66 2.42 -17.40 1.74
CA TRP A 66 1.90 -16.04 1.63
C TRP A 66 2.00 -15.27 2.95
N LYS A 67 1.69 -15.90 4.08
CA LYS A 67 1.80 -15.25 5.40
C LYS A 67 3.23 -14.91 5.78
N ASP A 68 4.22 -15.63 5.24
CA ASP A 68 5.63 -15.36 5.49
C ASP A 68 6.14 -14.11 4.76
N VAL A 69 5.52 -13.74 3.63
CA VAL A 69 6.00 -12.66 2.76
C VAL A 69 5.05 -11.49 2.62
N ASP A 70 3.79 -11.63 3.00
CA ASP A 70 2.75 -10.62 2.83
C ASP A 70 2.05 -10.30 4.16
N ASP A 71 2.10 -9.02 4.52
CA ASP A 71 1.49 -8.47 5.71
C ASP A 71 0.03 -8.02 5.49
N VAL A 72 -0.51 -8.14 4.28
CA VAL A 72 -1.91 -7.80 3.95
C VAL A 72 -2.81 -9.02 4.00
N PHE A 73 -2.34 -10.17 3.52
CA PHE A 73 -3.07 -11.43 3.55
C PHE A 73 -3.23 -11.98 4.97
N GLN A 74 -4.41 -12.52 5.26
CA GLN A 74 -4.76 -13.13 6.55
C GLN A 74 -5.88 -14.15 6.38
N SER A 75 -6.25 -14.84 7.48
CA SER A 75 -7.29 -15.88 7.46
C SER A 75 -8.66 -15.38 7.01
N GLY A 76 -8.99 -14.10 7.18
CA GLY A 76 -10.25 -13.53 6.71
C GLY A 76 -10.48 -13.66 5.20
N PHE A 77 -9.42 -13.75 4.39
CA PHE A 77 -9.51 -13.95 2.94
C PHE A 77 -9.63 -15.42 2.53
N MET A 78 -9.51 -16.36 3.47
CA MET A 78 -9.47 -17.80 3.18
C MET A 78 -10.86 -18.43 3.09
N ARG A 79 -11.95 -17.68 3.36
CA ARG A 79 -13.31 -18.24 3.38
C ARG A 79 -13.87 -18.52 1.98
N LEU A 80 -13.50 -17.70 1.00
CA LEU A 80 -13.87 -17.87 -0.41
C LEU A 80 -12.62 -17.74 -1.29
N LEU A 81 -12.33 -18.80 -2.03
CA LEU A 81 -11.18 -18.90 -2.92
C LEU A 81 -11.64 -18.82 -4.37
N LEU A 82 -10.92 -18.02 -5.15
CA LEU A 82 -11.19 -17.82 -6.55
C LEU A 82 -10.12 -18.52 -7.39
N ASN A 83 -10.55 -19.46 -8.21
CA ASN A 83 -9.68 -20.22 -9.10
C ASN A 83 -9.91 -19.77 -10.55
N GLN A 84 -8.89 -19.16 -11.17
CA GLN A 84 -9.01 -18.75 -12.56
C GLN A 84 -8.93 -19.98 -13.48
N THR A 85 -9.89 -20.12 -14.38
CA THR A 85 -9.94 -21.25 -15.33
C THR A 85 -9.93 -20.74 -16.78
N ASN A 86 -9.18 -21.42 -17.64
CA ASN A 86 -9.16 -21.14 -19.09
C ASN A 86 -10.18 -21.99 -19.86
N ASN A 87 -10.68 -23.06 -19.24
CA ASN A 87 -11.76 -23.95 -19.69
C ASN A 87 -12.34 -24.61 -18.42
N SER A 88 -13.59 -25.08 -18.49
CA SER A 88 -14.44 -25.59 -17.39
C SER A 88 -13.91 -26.79 -16.57
N ASP A 89 -12.63 -27.14 -16.66
CA ASP A 89 -12.00 -28.17 -15.83
C ASP A 89 -11.49 -27.55 -14.52
N THR A 90 -12.28 -27.70 -13.46
CA THR A 90 -11.91 -27.31 -12.10
C THR A 90 -11.13 -28.43 -11.44
N SER A 91 -9.81 -28.32 -11.34
CA SER A 91 -8.98 -29.34 -10.66
C SER A 91 -9.05 -29.28 -9.13
N ILE A 92 -9.83 -28.34 -8.57
CA ILE A 92 -10.03 -28.16 -7.14
C ILE A 92 -11.50 -28.44 -6.81
N ALA A 93 -11.73 -29.24 -5.77
CA ALA A 93 -13.07 -29.51 -5.25
C ALA A 93 -13.77 -28.20 -4.83
N PRO A 94 -15.12 -28.13 -4.93
CA PRO A 94 -15.88 -26.91 -4.61
C PRO A 94 -15.78 -26.50 -3.13
N ASP A 95 -15.46 -27.44 -2.24
CA ASP A 95 -15.17 -27.15 -0.83
C ASP A 95 -13.88 -27.88 -0.43
N ILE A 96 -12.96 -27.17 0.24
CA ILE A 96 -11.71 -27.75 0.74
C ILE A 96 -11.46 -27.38 2.20
N GLN A 97 -10.95 -28.33 2.98
CA GLN A 97 -10.56 -28.11 4.38
C GLN A 97 -9.10 -27.66 4.43
N ILE A 98 -8.89 -26.37 4.64
CA ILE A 98 -7.54 -25.75 4.67
C ILE A 98 -7.04 -25.56 6.10
N THR A 99 -7.99 -25.34 7.02
CA THR A 99 -7.73 -25.17 8.45
C THR A 99 -8.61 -26.15 9.23
N ASN A 100 -8.37 -26.29 10.53
CA ASN A 100 -9.22 -27.10 11.41
C ASN A 100 -10.59 -26.44 11.70
N GLU A 101 -10.87 -25.29 11.09
CA GLU A 101 -12.10 -24.50 11.28
C GLU A 101 -13.10 -24.77 10.13
N THR A 102 -13.88 -23.74 9.76
CA THR A 102 -14.88 -23.80 8.70
C THR A 102 -14.23 -24.01 7.32
N PRO A 103 -14.75 -24.93 6.47
CA PRO A 103 -14.19 -25.20 5.15
C PRO A 103 -14.16 -23.97 4.23
N SER A 104 -13.19 -23.92 3.33
CA SER A 104 -13.10 -22.86 2.33
C SER A 104 -13.93 -23.23 1.10
N ALA A 105 -14.76 -22.30 0.64
CA ALA A 105 -15.47 -22.45 -0.64
C ALA A 105 -14.52 -22.13 -1.79
N VAL A 106 -14.60 -22.87 -2.90
CA VAL A 106 -13.83 -22.62 -4.11
C VAL A 106 -14.77 -22.34 -5.26
N ILE A 107 -14.64 -21.15 -5.87
CA ILE A 107 -15.40 -20.76 -7.05
C ILE A 107 -14.43 -20.55 -8.20
N SER A 108 -14.74 -21.18 -9.33
CA SER A 108 -14.00 -20.94 -10.56
C SER A 108 -14.56 -19.73 -11.31
N PHE A 109 -13.68 -18.97 -11.93
CA PHE A 109 -14.05 -17.78 -12.68
C PHE A 109 -13.29 -17.69 -14.00
N THR A 110 -13.86 -16.89 -14.91
CA THR A 110 -13.20 -16.42 -16.13
C THR A 110 -13.17 -14.90 -16.14
N THR A 111 -12.21 -14.32 -16.85
CA THR A 111 -12.07 -12.87 -16.98
C THR A 111 -11.31 -12.52 -18.27
N ARG A 112 -11.34 -11.25 -18.67
CA ARG A 112 -10.70 -10.76 -19.91
C ARG A 112 -9.20 -10.51 -19.75
N SER A 113 -8.74 -10.28 -18.52
CA SER A 113 -7.35 -9.94 -18.20
C SER A 113 -6.83 -10.86 -17.11
N ASN A 114 -5.51 -11.07 -17.08
CA ASN A 114 -4.91 -11.83 -15.98
C ASN A 114 -5.14 -11.10 -14.65
N VAL A 115 -5.58 -11.83 -13.62
CA VAL A 115 -5.74 -11.30 -12.27
C VAL A 115 -4.60 -11.85 -11.42
N PRO A 116 -3.75 -10.99 -10.84
CA PRO A 116 -2.71 -11.46 -9.94
C PRO A 116 -3.27 -12.27 -8.77
N LYS A 117 -2.45 -13.17 -8.23
CA LYS A 117 -2.78 -13.91 -7.01
C LYS A 117 -2.82 -12.95 -5.82
N GLY A 118 -3.57 -13.31 -4.78
CA GLY A 118 -3.56 -12.58 -3.50
C GLY A 118 -4.95 -12.28 -2.92
N PRO A 119 -5.02 -11.49 -1.84
CA PRO A 119 -6.27 -11.09 -1.20
C PRO A 119 -7.01 -10.06 -2.04
N TYR A 120 -8.33 -10.10 -2.11
CA TYR A 120 -9.15 -9.08 -2.78
C TYR A 120 -10.49 -8.92 -2.04
N PHE A 121 -11.23 -7.88 -2.42
CA PHE A 121 -12.65 -7.77 -2.10
C PHE A 121 -13.46 -7.92 -3.38
N LEU A 122 -14.32 -8.95 -3.42
CA LEU A 122 -15.25 -9.22 -4.52
C LEU A 122 -16.59 -8.58 -4.20
N ARG A 123 -17.10 -7.74 -5.11
CA ARG A 123 -18.47 -7.24 -5.04
C ARG A 123 -19.42 -8.26 -5.69
N LYS A 124 -20.21 -8.98 -4.91
CA LYS A 124 -20.97 -10.15 -5.41
C LYS A 124 -21.99 -9.78 -6.49
N GLY A 125 -22.65 -8.63 -6.37
CA GLY A 125 -23.70 -8.20 -7.29
C GLY A 125 -23.19 -7.87 -8.70
N THR A 126 -21.93 -7.46 -8.85
CA THR A 126 -21.36 -7.06 -10.14
C THR A 126 -20.25 -8.00 -10.63
N GLY A 127 -19.63 -8.77 -9.74
CA GLY A 127 -18.43 -9.54 -10.04
C GLY A 127 -17.15 -8.70 -10.06
N ASP A 128 -17.21 -7.43 -9.64
CA ASP A 128 -16.04 -6.54 -9.61
C ASP A 128 -15.10 -6.92 -8.48
N LEU A 129 -13.82 -7.03 -8.82
CA LEU A 129 -12.75 -7.36 -7.91
C LEU A 129 -11.95 -6.10 -7.60
N HIS A 130 -11.77 -5.81 -6.32
CA HIS A 130 -11.07 -4.63 -5.82
C HIS A 130 -9.86 -5.07 -4.99
N GLN A 131 -8.71 -4.44 -5.21
CA GLN A 131 -7.52 -4.71 -4.42
C GLN A 131 -7.75 -4.35 -2.95
N ALA A 132 -7.20 -5.19 -2.08
CA ALA A 132 -7.17 -4.99 -0.64
C ALA A 132 -5.92 -4.20 -0.25
N TYR A 133 -6.11 -3.11 0.47
CA TYR A 133 -5.03 -2.35 1.10
C TYR A 133 -5.16 -2.54 2.61
N ARG A 134 -4.09 -2.98 3.27
CA ARG A 134 -4.07 -2.96 4.75
C ARG A 134 -3.79 -1.53 5.20
N LEU A 135 -4.56 -1.07 6.17
CA LEU A 135 -4.39 0.25 6.75
C LEU A 135 -3.47 0.18 7.96
N TYR A 136 -2.48 1.05 8.00
CA TYR A 136 -1.56 1.24 9.10
C TYR A 136 -1.64 2.66 9.63
N ASP A 137 -1.37 2.81 10.92
CA ASP A 137 -1.26 4.12 11.55
C ASP A 137 0.17 4.67 11.37
N ASP A 138 0.31 5.94 10.97
CA ASP A 138 1.60 6.64 10.91
C ASP A 138 2.02 7.12 12.32
N THR A 139 2.28 6.19 13.22
CA THR A 139 2.60 6.46 14.63
C THR A 139 3.82 7.37 14.85
N ALA A 140 4.79 7.34 13.94
CA ALA A 140 5.95 8.23 13.92
C ALA A 140 5.64 9.63 13.36
N GLY A 141 4.46 9.84 12.77
CA GLY A 141 4.11 11.09 12.10
C GLY A 141 5.08 11.45 10.98
N ALA A 142 5.55 10.47 10.23
CA ALA A 142 6.60 10.60 9.22
C ALA A 142 6.08 11.03 7.84
N PHE A 143 4.78 10.89 7.59
CA PHE A 143 4.17 11.19 6.31
C PHE A 143 3.55 12.60 6.29
N THR A 144 3.55 13.21 5.10
CA THR A 144 2.80 14.44 4.82
C THR A 144 1.45 14.10 4.17
N GLU A 145 1.40 13.09 3.31
CA GLU A 145 0.18 12.57 2.69
C GLU A 145 0.28 11.04 2.54
N ALA A 146 -0.83 10.34 2.76
CA ALA A 146 -1.01 8.95 2.35
C ALA A 146 -1.51 8.93 0.90
N LEU A 147 -0.95 8.09 0.04
CA LEU A 147 -1.28 8.11 -1.39
C LEU A 147 -1.94 6.80 -1.86
N LEU A 148 -2.79 6.94 -2.87
CA LEU A 148 -3.34 5.86 -3.66
C LEU A 148 -3.00 6.09 -5.14
N ASP A 149 -2.53 5.05 -5.82
CA ASP A 149 -2.31 5.07 -7.27
C ASP A 149 -3.65 5.00 -8.02
N ASN A 150 -3.86 5.92 -8.96
CA ASN A 150 -5.07 5.96 -9.78
C ASN A 150 -5.06 4.93 -10.93
N ASN A 151 -3.95 4.21 -11.13
CA ASN A 151 -3.65 3.29 -12.22
C ASN A 151 -3.55 3.98 -13.60
N ASP A 152 -3.30 5.28 -13.63
CA ASP A 152 -3.12 6.09 -14.83
C ASP A 152 -1.79 6.89 -14.82
N GLY A 153 -0.91 6.58 -13.88
CA GLY A 153 0.36 7.29 -13.66
C GLY A 153 0.24 8.52 -12.76
N THR A 154 -0.96 8.83 -12.26
CA THR A 154 -1.20 9.85 -11.24
C THR A 154 -1.57 9.23 -9.90
N PHE A 155 -1.46 10.03 -8.85
CA PHE A 155 -1.82 9.65 -7.49
C PHE A 155 -2.89 10.58 -6.93
N GLN A 156 -3.64 10.07 -5.97
CA GLN A 156 -4.56 10.84 -5.15
C GLN A 156 -4.29 10.60 -3.66
N VAL A 157 -4.78 11.50 -2.81
CA VAL A 157 -4.72 11.29 -1.35
C VAL A 157 -5.66 10.17 -0.97
N LEU A 158 -5.16 9.21 -0.18
CA LEU A 158 -5.96 8.10 0.33
C LEU A 158 -7.02 8.64 1.31
N SER A 159 -8.29 8.46 0.96
CA SER A 159 -9.43 8.88 1.79
C SER A 159 -9.82 7.82 2.83
N ALA A 160 -8.88 7.44 3.69
CA ALA A 160 -9.09 6.44 4.74
C ALA A 160 -8.65 6.95 6.12
N LYS A 161 -9.31 6.45 7.17
CA LYS A 161 -8.95 6.77 8.56
C LYS A 161 -9.21 5.58 9.47
N ILE A 162 -8.21 5.22 10.26
CA ILE A 162 -8.37 4.30 11.39
C ILE A 162 -9.02 5.08 12.55
N PRO A 163 -10.19 4.66 13.07
CA PRO A 163 -10.81 5.32 14.21
C PRO A 163 -9.87 5.42 15.42
N GLY A 164 -9.78 6.60 16.04
CA GLY A 164 -8.93 6.85 17.21
C GLY A 164 -7.46 7.15 16.90
N SER A 165 -6.99 6.96 15.66
CA SER A 165 -5.65 7.39 15.26
C SER A 165 -5.55 8.92 15.26
N ALA A 166 -4.47 9.47 15.83
CA ALA A 166 -4.16 10.90 15.80
C ALA A 166 -3.39 11.32 14.53
N THR A 167 -2.93 10.34 13.75
CA THR A 167 -1.97 10.49 12.65
C THR A 167 -2.58 10.08 11.31
N PHE A 168 -1.82 10.18 10.22
CA PHE A 168 -2.28 9.70 8.92
C PHE A 168 -2.48 8.18 8.94
N THR A 169 -3.41 7.72 8.11
CA THR A 169 -3.61 6.31 7.85
C THR A 169 -2.99 5.97 6.50
N ILE A 170 -2.00 5.08 6.49
CA ILE A 170 -1.30 4.66 5.27
C ILE A 170 -1.91 3.34 4.80
N GLY A 171 -2.36 3.30 3.54
CA GLY A 171 -2.84 2.09 2.90
C GLY A 171 -1.71 1.44 2.10
N VAL A 172 -1.42 0.17 2.37
CA VAL A 172 -0.40 -0.58 1.61
C VAL A 172 -1.04 -1.77 0.89
N PRO A 173 -0.76 -1.96 -0.41
CA PRO A 173 -1.30 -3.09 -1.18
C PRO A 173 -0.56 -4.38 -0.84
N SER A 174 -1.21 -5.52 -1.05
CA SER A 174 -0.56 -6.83 -0.90
C SER A 174 0.64 -6.96 -1.83
N ARG A 175 1.74 -7.51 -1.33
CA ARG A 175 2.95 -7.84 -2.11
C ARG A 175 2.67 -8.94 -3.13
N LEU A 176 1.66 -9.76 -2.89
CA LEU A 176 1.31 -10.92 -3.73
C LEU A 176 0.83 -10.52 -5.13
N TYR A 177 0.38 -9.27 -5.31
CA TYR A 177 -0.04 -8.77 -6.61
C TYR A 177 1.12 -8.56 -7.59
N TYR A 178 2.36 -8.58 -7.09
CA TYR A 178 3.53 -8.17 -7.83
C TYR A 178 4.54 -9.30 -7.88
N GLU A 179 5.08 -9.55 -9.06
CA GLU A 179 6.14 -10.53 -9.28
C GLU A 179 7.35 -9.81 -9.90
N PRO A 180 8.50 -9.76 -9.21
CA PRO A 180 9.72 -9.19 -9.77
C PRO A 180 10.11 -9.85 -11.09
N SER A 181 10.58 -9.03 -12.02
CA SER A 181 11.10 -9.48 -13.31
C SER A 181 12.30 -8.63 -13.72
N ASP A 182 13.03 -9.05 -14.75
CA ASP A 182 14.17 -8.27 -15.27
C ASP A 182 13.78 -6.84 -15.70
N THR A 183 12.54 -6.65 -16.15
CA THR A 183 12.01 -5.33 -16.56
C THR A 183 11.37 -4.56 -15.41
N LYS A 184 10.95 -5.25 -14.34
CA LYS A 184 10.38 -4.65 -13.13
C LYS A 184 11.05 -5.21 -11.87
N PRO A 185 12.34 -4.89 -11.65
CA PRO A 185 13.10 -5.48 -10.55
C PRO A 185 12.63 -5.02 -9.16
N LEU A 186 11.86 -3.93 -9.08
CA LEU A 186 11.30 -3.39 -7.84
C LEU A 186 9.82 -3.72 -7.66
N ALA A 187 9.25 -4.63 -8.47
CA ALA A 187 7.85 -5.02 -8.33
C ALA A 187 7.56 -5.52 -6.90
N GLY A 188 6.61 -4.89 -6.21
CA GLY A 188 6.26 -5.24 -4.82
C GLY A 188 7.06 -4.51 -3.75
N VAL A 189 8.10 -3.75 -4.12
CA VAL A 189 8.87 -2.90 -3.21
C VAL A 189 8.08 -1.63 -2.92
N ARG A 190 7.65 -1.46 -1.67
CA ARG A 190 6.91 -0.30 -1.18
C ARG A 190 7.89 0.79 -0.79
N ILE A 191 7.72 1.96 -1.39
CA ILE A 191 8.52 3.14 -1.12
C ILE A 191 7.67 4.32 -0.68
N ALA A 192 8.31 5.22 0.06
CA ALA A 192 7.75 6.52 0.38
C ALA A 192 8.72 7.61 -0.09
N VAL A 193 8.17 8.74 -0.51
CA VAL A 193 8.91 9.75 -1.27
C VAL A 193 8.92 11.07 -0.52
N LYS A 194 10.10 11.64 -0.29
CA LYS A 194 10.21 12.97 0.35
C LYS A 194 9.38 14.01 -0.41
N ASP A 195 8.62 14.83 0.31
CA ASP A 195 7.66 15.80 -0.24
C ASP A 195 8.29 17.04 -0.91
N ILE A 196 9.49 16.87 -1.46
CA ILE A 196 10.17 17.79 -2.39
C ILE A 196 10.18 17.25 -3.83
N PHE A 197 9.93 15.94 -4.00
CA PHE A 197 9.80 15.35 -5.33
C PHE A 197 8.38 15.55 -5.85
N SER A 198 8.26 15.94 -7.11
CA SER A 198 6.97 16.05 -7.78
C SER A 198 6.38 14.66 -8.08
N LEU A 199 5.09 14.50 -7.78
CA LEU A 199 4.27 13.33 -8.12
C LEU A 199 3.02 13.82 -8.85
N ALA A 200 2.73 13.30 -10.03
CA ALA A 200 1.55 13.70 -10.80
C ALA A 200 0.26 13.47 -9.99
N GLY A 201 -0.60 14.48 -9.92
CA GLY A 201 -1.85 14.46 -9.14
C GLY A 201 -1.70 14.86 -7.66
N VAL A 202 -0.47 15.01 -7.15
CA VAL A 202 -0.20 15.32 -5.74
C VAL A 202 0.29 16.75 -5.55
N LYS A 203 -0.23 17.44 -4.53
CA LYS A 203 0.29 18.74 -4.09
C LYS A 203 1.57 18.54 -3.29
N GLN A 204 2.58 19.34 -3.58
CA GLN A 204 3.87 19.31 -2.90
C GLN A 204 3.93 20.45 -1.88
N SER A 205 4.30 20.18 -0.62
CA SER A 205 4.40 21.23 0.40
C SER A 205 5.80 21.83 0.53
N ASN A 206 6.86 21.08 0.18
CA ASN A 206 8.24 21.43 0.53
C ASN A 206 8.44 21.73 2.03
N GLY A 207 7.61 21.19 2.92
CA GLY A 207 7.65 21.51 4.35
C GLY A 207 7.15 22.93 4.68
N ASN A 208 6.40 23.57 3.78
CA ASN A 208 5.84 24.91 3.97
C ASN A 208 4.33 24.95 3.65
N ARG A 209 3.50 25.38 4.60
CA ARG A 209 2.04 25.42 4.42
C ARG A 209 1.61 26.44 3.37
N ALA A 210 2.26 27.61 3.33
CA ALA A 210 1.94 28.65 2.34
C ALA A 210 2.22 28.17 0.90
N TRP A 211 3.32 27.46 0.68
CA TRP A 211 3.65 26.81 -0.59
C TRP A 211 2.58 25.79 -0.98
N TYR A 212 2.20 24.91 -0.03
CA TYR A 212 1.13 23.94 -0.27
C TYR A 212 -0.17 24.62 -0.69
N HIS A 213 -0.57 25.72 -0.06
CA HIS A 213 -1.80 26.42 -0.43
C HIS A 213 -1.71 27.21 -1.73
N LEU A 214 -0.53 27.75 -2.05
CA LEU A 214 -0.31 28.61 -3.23
C LEU A 214 -0.32 27.81 -4.54
N TYR A 215 0.30 26.63 -4.57
CA TYR A 215 0.49 25.87 -5.80
C TYR A 215 -0.56 24.76 -5.98
N PRO A 216 -0.94 24.45 -7.23
CA PRO A 216 -1.81 23.30 -7.52
C PRO A 216 -1.04 21.97 -7.37
N ALA A 217 -1.74 20.86 -7.60
CA ALA A 217 -1.09 19.56 -7.74
C ALA A 217 -0.10 19.56 -8.90
N ASN A 218 0.96 18.75 -8.80
CA ASN A 218 1.93 18.60 -9.88
C ASN A 218 1.28 17.88 -11.07
N ASN A 219 1.64 18.30 -12.28
CA ASN A 219 1.16 17.66 -13.51
C ASN A 219 2.05 16.49 -13.95
N VAL A 220 3.26 16.39 -13.42
CA VAL A 220 4.25 15.37 -13.79
C VAL A 220 4.93 14.78 -12.57
N THR A 221 5.35 13.54 -12.70
CA THR A 221 6.21 12.87 -11.72
C THR A 221 7.69 13.14 -12.06
N GLY A 222 8.49 13.49 -11.06
CA GLY A 222 9.91 13.77 -11.24
C GLY A 222 10.69 12.55 -11.71
N THR A 223 11.69 12.76 -12.58
CA THR A 223 12.38 11.68 -13.32
C THR A 223 12.93 10.55 -12.45
N ALA A 224 13.51 10.85 -11.30
CA ALA A 224 14.04 9.83 -10.39
C ALA A 224 12.93 8.91 -9.87
N ILE A 225 11.77 9.48 -9.53
CA ILE A 225 10.62 8.73 -9.02
C ILE A 225 9.93 7.98 -10.17
N SER A 226 9.81 8.59 -11.36
CA SER A 226 9.28 7.91 -12.55
C SER A 226 10.06 6.63 -12.85
N ARG A 227 11.40 6.67 -12.79
CA ARG A 227 12.24 5.47 -13.00
C ARG A 227 12.01 4.38 -11.97
N LEU A 228 11.76 4.73 -10.70
CA LEU A 228 11.45 3.75 -9.66
C LEU A 228 10.09 3.10 -9.91
N ILE A 229 9.08 3.90 -10.28
CA ILE A 229 7.73 3.41 -10.64
C ILE A 229 7.79 2.52 -11.89
N GLU A 230 8.53 2.93 -12.93
CA GLU A 230 8.76 2.13 -14.14
C GLU A 230 9.42 0.79 -13.82
N ALA A 231 10.36 0.77 -12.87
CA ALA A 231 10.98 -0.46 -12.35
C ALA A 231 10.05 -1.28 -11.43
N GLY A 232 8.82 -0.83 -11.17
CA GLY A 232 7.80 -1.55 -10.42
C GLY A 232 7.63 -1.17 -8.95
N ALA A 233 8.34 -0.15 -8.46
CA ALA A 233 8.20 0.29 -7.07
C ALA A 233 6.81 0.92 -6.82
N ILE A 234 6.30 0.73 -5.60
CA ILE A 234 4.96 1.15 -5.19
C ILE A 234 5.08 2.34 -4.25
N VAL A 235 4.61 3.51 -4.67
CA VAL A 235 4.60 4.70 -3.82
C VAL A 235 3.38 4.66 -2.90
N VAL A 236 3.61 4.66 -1.58
CA VAL A 236 2.54 4.59 -0.56
C VAL A 236 2.21 5.95 0.08
N GLY A 237 3.07 6.96 -0.12
CA GLY A 237 2.88 8.26 0.51
C GLY A 237 4.05 9.22 0.29
N THR A 238 3.83 10.48 0.64
CA THR A 238 4.89 11.50 0.73
C THR A 238 5.38 11.66 2.17
N GLN A 239 6.66 11.97 2.34
CA GLN A 239 7.31 12.06 3.65
C GLN A 239 7.70 13.49 4.01
N LYS A 240 7.64 13.77 5.31
CA LYS A 240 8.04 15.04 5.88
C LYS A 240 9.52 15.34 5.66
N LEU A 241 9.78 16.64 5.55
CA LEU A 241 11.09 17.25 5.41
C LEU A 241 11.13 18.56 6.19
N SER A 242 12.33 18.99 6.58
CA SER A 242 12.53 20.38 7.02
C SER A 242 12.29 21.33 5.85
N GLN A 243 11.87 22.55 6.16
CA GLN A 243 11.32 23.48 5.19
C GLN A 243 12.30 23.76 4.03
N PHE A 244 11.86 23.60 2.79
CA PHE A 244 12.69 23.74 1.58
C PHE A 244 14.01 22.95 1.62
N ALA A 245 14.04 21.85 2.37
CA ALA A 245 15.22 21.03 2.62
C ALA A 245 16.39 21.77 3.29
N THR A 246 16.12 22.84 4.05
CA THR A 246 17.11 23.56 4.86
C THR A 246 17.56 22.73 6.07
N SER A 247 18.66 23.12 6.70
CA SER A 247 19.04 22.54 7.99
C SER A 247 18.19 23.15 9.09
N GLU A 248 17.49 22.31 9.84
CA GLU A 248 16.66 22.67 10.99
C GLU A 248 16.98 21.73 12.16
N VAL A 249 16.82 22.22 13.38
CA VAL A 249 16.91 21.46 14.62
C VAL A 249 15.50 21.15 15.12
N ALA A 250 15.19 19.86 15.26
CA ALA A 250 13.91 19.42 15.78
C ALA A 250 13.85 19.58 17.31
N THR A 251 12.74 20.00 17.93
CA THR A 251 11.49 20.53 17.34
C THR A 251 11.46 22.06 17.25
N VAL A 252 12.49 22.75 17.75
CA VAL A 252 12.49 24.21 17.97
C VAL A 252 12.26 25.02 16.68
N ASP A 253 12.81 24.57 15.56
CA ASP A 253 12.69 25.28 14.28
C ASP A 253 11.44 24.89 13.46
N TRP A 254 10.73 23.81 13.85
CA TRP A 254 9.67 23.19 13.04
C TRP A 254 8.27 23.78 13.33
N VAL A 255 7.91 24.85 12.61
CA VAL A 255 6.65 25.59 12.80
C VAL A 255 5.52 25.13 11.87
N ASP A 256 5.84 24.81 10.61
CA ASP A 256 4.83 24.53 9.58
C ASP A 256 4.35 23.08 9.57
N TYR A 257 5.25 22.13 9.64
CA TYR A 257 4.90 20.74 9.91
C TYR A 257 5.78 20.35 11.07
N HIS A 258 5.25 19.66 12.09
CA HIS A 258 6.13 19.20 13.17
C HIS A 258 6.97 18.02 12.70
N SER A 259 8.22 17.99 13.17
CA SER A 259 9.16 16.90 12.90
C SER A 259 8.54 15.55 13.27
N PRO A 260 8.89 14.47 12.55
CA PRO A 260 8.48 13.13 12.95
C PRO A 260 9.15 12.71 14.25
N PHE A 261 8.59 11.70 14.90
CA PHE A 261 9.26 10.98 15.98
C PHE A 261 10.29 10.01 15.38
N ASN A 262 11.48 10.00 15.97
CA ASN A 262 12.47 8.96 15.68
C ASN A 262 12.18 7.78 16.63
N PRO A 263 12.01 6.54 16.15
CA PRO A 263 11.73 5.40 17.03
C PRO A 263 12.91 5.03 17.95
N ARG A 264 14.08 5.66 17.77
CA ARG A 264 15.24 5.55 18.67
C ARG A 264 15.14 6.53 19.85
N GLY A 265 15.85 6.22 20.94
CA GLY A 265 15.85 7.07 22.13
C GLY A 265 14.43 7.29 22.68
N ASP A 266 13.63 6.23 22.74
CA ASP A 266 12.25 6.22 23.24
C ASP A 266 11.31 7.24 22.57
N GLY A 267 11.55 7.56 21.31
CA GLY A 267 10.75 8.55 20.57
C GLY A 267 11.34 9.96 20.55
N TYR A 268 12.36 10.24 21.38
CA TYR A 268 12.84 11.60 21.65
C TYR A 268 14.20 11.93 21.02
N GLN A 269 14.83 10.98 20.33
CA GLN A 269 16.02 11.24 19.53
C GLN A 269 15.66 12.22 18.38
N ASP A 270 16.50 13.23 18.13
CA ASP A 270 16.33 14.12 16.98
C ASP A 270 16.35 13.28 15.67
N PRO A 271 15.34 13.33 14.80
CA PRO A 271 15.32 12.60 13.52
C PRO A 271 16.33 13.13 12.50
N SER A 272 17.04 14.21 12.81
CA SER A 272 17.93 14.98 11.94
C SER A 272 17.18 15.55 10.72
N SER A 273 17.88 16.29 9.86
CA SER A 273 17.31 16.99 8.71
C SER A 273 18.15 16.77 7.43
N SER A 274 17.60 16.94 6.23
CA SER A 274 16.23 17.38 5.92
C SER A 274 15.30 16.24 5.49
N SER A 275 15.79 15.01 5.33
CA SER A 275 14.94 13.85 5.01
C SER A 275 14.46 13.13 6.28
N SER A 276 13.95 13.89 7.24
CA SER A 276 13.58 13.41 8.58
C SER A 276 12.51 12.32 8.52
N GLY A 277 11.47 12.52 7.69
CA GLY A 277 10.40 11.52 7.50
C GLY A 277 10.93 10.22 6.88
N ALA A 278 11.93 10.30 6.00
CA ALA A 278 12.55 9.12 5.40
C ALA A 278 13.28 8.26 6.44
N GLY A 279 14.15 8.89 7.26
CA GLY A 279 14.85 8.18 8.33
C GLY A 279 13.89 7.57 9.36
N ALA A 280 12.93 8.37 9.84
CA ALA A 280 11.96 7.95 10.85
C ALA A 280 11.04 6.81 10.38
N SER A 281 10.47 6.91 9.18
CA SER A 281 9.53 5.90 8.67
C SER A 281 10.19 4.55 8.38
N VAL A 282 11.37 4.53 7.75
CA VAL A 282 12.10 3.27 7.48
C VAL A 282 12.48 2.57 8.78
N ALA A 283 12.82 3.33 9.82
CA ALA A 283 13.12 2.77 11.13
C ALA A 283 11.87 2.30 11.90
N SER A 284 10.70 2.88 11.62
CA SER A 284 9.46 2.63 12.38
C SER A 284 8.59 1.53 11.78
N TYR A 285 8.63 1.36 10.46
CA TYR A 285 7.61 0.61 9.74
C TYR A 285 8.21 -0.55 8.96
N GLY A 286 8.04 -1.78 9.48
CA GLY A 286 8.47 -2.99 8.78
C GLY A 286 7.72 -3.28 7.47
N TRP A 287 6.58 -2.61 7.22
CA TRP A 287 5.84 -2.71 5.97
C TRP A 287 6.38 -1.81 4.85
N LEU A 288 7.32 -0.90 5.15
CA LEU A 288 7.96 0.03 4.22
C LEU A 288 9.38 -0.45 3.90
N ASP A 289 9.69 -0.69 2.62
CA ASP A 289 10.99 -1.27 2.24
C ASP A 289 12.09 -0.22 2.10
N ALA A 290 11.76 0.95 1.57
CA ALA A 290 12.70 2.03 1.36
C ALA A 290 12.03 3.41 1.36
N ALA A 291 12.86 4.44 1.51
CA ALA A 291 12.44 5.82 1.40
C ALA A 291 13.37 6.59 0.46
N VAL A 292 12.81 7.52 -0.30
CA VAL A 292 13.56 8.35 -1.25
C VAL A 292 13.71 9.76 -0.68
N GLY A 293 14.96 10.17 -0.45
CA GLY A 293 15.30 11.50 0.09
C GLY A 293 16.13 12.35 -0.87
N THR A 294 16.55 13.51 -0.38
CA THR A 294 17.53 14.38 -1.06
C THR A 294 18.71 14.63 -0.14
N ASP A 295 19.94 14.65 -0.67
CA ASP A 295 21.18 14.87 0.10
C ASP A 295 22.04 15.95 -0.57
N THR A 296 21.88 17.19 -0.11
CA THR A 296 22.72 18.32 -0.54
C THR A 296 24.00 18.41 0.30
N GLY A 297 23.86 18.29 1.63
CA GLY A 297 24.95 18.46 2.60
C GLY A 297 24.95 17.41 3.72
N GLY A 298 24.31 16.26 3.52
CA GLY A 298 24.12 15.21 4.53
C GLY A 298 22.66 14.81 4.74
N SER A 299 21.73 15.38 3.98
CA SER A 299 20.30 15.30 4.27
C SER A 299 19.66 13.92 4.08
N ILE A 300 20.37 12.91 3.57
CA ILE A 300 19.97 11.49 3.68
C ILE A 300 20.81 10.80 4.75
N ARG A 301 22.12 11.04 4.76
CA ARG A 301 23.08 10.38 5.67
C ARG A 301 22.82 10.70 7.14
N SER A 302 22.52 11.95 7.49
CA SER A 302 22.29 12.36 8.88
C SER A 302 20.99 11.79 9.45
N PRO A 303 19.83 11.86 8.77
CA PRO A 303 18.62 11.16 9.22
C PRO A 303 18.80 9.65 9.33
N ALA A 304 19.49 9.01 8.37
CA ALA A 304 19.75 7.58 8.43
C ALA A 304 20.65 7.20 9.61
N GLY A 305 21.71 7.98 9.86
CA GLY A 305 22.59 7.80 11.02
C GLY A 305 21.83 7.93 12.35
N SER A 306 20.96 8.93 12.47
CA SER A 306 20.17 9.14 13.70
C SER A 306 19.10 8.06 13.91
N ALA A 307 18.48 7.56 12.83
CA ALA A 307 17.47 6.50 12.89
C ALA A 307 18.09 5.08 12.91
N HIS A 308 19.41 4.96 12.76
CA HIS A 308 20.14 3.70 12.64
C HIS A 308 19.70 2.85 11.43
N THR A 309 19.54 3.49 10.28
CA THR A 309 19.19 2.86 9.01
C THR A 309 20.32 2.99 7.99
N HIS A 310 20.25 2.21 6.91
CA HIS A 310 21.23 2.28 5.82
C HIS A 310 20.88 3.42 4.87
N SER A 311 21.90 4.18 4.42
CA SER A 311 21.75 5.21 3.40
C SER A 311 22.74 5.06 2.27
N ASN A 312 22.33 5.44 1.06
CA ASN A 312 23.22 5.62 -0.08
C ASN A 312 22.99 7.00 -0.71
N GLN A 313 24.08 7.73 -0.96
CA GLN A 313 24.08 8.95 -1.75
C GLN A 313 24.78 8.64 -3.08
N SER A 314 24.06 8.69 -4.18
CA SER A 314 24.64 8.47 -5.51
C SER A 314 25.63 9.58 -5.86
N ASN A 315 26.74 9.20 -6.49
CA ASN A 315 27.64 10.17 -7.13
C ASN A 315 26.90 10.90 -8.25
N LYS A 316 27.26 12.18 -8.44
CA LYS A 316 26.75 13.00 -9.54
C LYS A 316 27.28 12.52 -10.89
#